data_AF-A0A9E3YBV7-F1
#
_entry.id   AF-A0A9E3YBV7-F1
#
_cell.length_a   1.000
_cell.length_b   1.000
_cell.length_c   1.000
_cell.angle_alpha   90.00
_cell.angle_beta   90.00
_cell.angle_gamma   90.00
#
_symmetry.space_group_name_H-M   'P 1'
#
loop_
_entity.id
_entity.type
_entity.pdbx_description
1 polymer ?
#
loop_
_entity_poly.entity_id
_entity_poly.type
_entity_poly.pdbx_seq_one_letter_code
_entity_poly.pdbx_strand_id
1 'polypeptide(L)'
;VAPAGAGGGVATLAPPLAAGPGGHTQRLLTVVKSGSIQDIKSNTVDKVHTWPHLLAAEFTAALFITAFLLIFSIFVNAPLLTLADFNNTPNPAKAPWYFLGLQELLTMFHPMIAGVTIPGVVLGLLILAPYVDRNPSKKPEDRKFMVSLFTIHLMFWAVLTIVSSFFRGPGFNFTMPWDTGLTGIFHL
;
A
#
# COMPACT_ATOMS: atom_id res chain seq x y z
N VAL A 1 15.51 -95.37 40.78
CA VAL A 1 14.79 -95.56 39.49
C VAL A 1 15.23 -94.44 38.56
N ALA A 2 15.97 -94.77 37.50
CA ALA A 2 16.05 -93.96 36.28
C ALA A 2 15.23 -94.72 35.20
N PRO A 3 14.91 -94.20 33.99
CA PRO A 3 15.26 -92.93 33.33
C PRO A 3 14.08 -92.32 32.48
N ALA A 4 14.43 -91.46 31.49
CA ALA A 4 13.67 -91.00 30.29
C ALA A 4 12.76 -89.75 30.45
N GLY A 5 12.77 -88.75 29.57
CA GLY A 5 13.51 -88.53 28.33
C GLY A 5 12.95 -87.31 27.56
N ALA A 6 13.63 -86.97 26.46
CA ALA A 6 13.22 -86.12 25.34
C ALA A 6 13.39 -84.59 25.47
N GLY A 7 14.08 -84.04 24.46
CA GLY A 7 14.51 -82.65 24.37
C GLY A 7 13.45 -81.67 23.88
N GLY A 8 13.85 -80.40 23.77
CA GLY A 8 13.01 -79.33 23.24
C GLY A 8 13.82 -78.05 23.18
N GLY A 9 13.87 -77.42 22.00
CA GLY A 9 14.90 -76.45 21.61
C GLY A 9 14.98 -75.17 22.43
N VAL A 10 16.14 -74.53 22.31
CA VAL A 10 16.38 -73.14 22.71
C VAL A 10 15.33 -72.24 22.06
N ALA A 11 14.42 -71.73 22.88
CA ALA A 11 13.42 -70.75 22.46
C ALA A 11 14.15 -69.46 22.06
N THR A 12 14.17 -69.19 20.76
CA THR A 12 14.44 -67.86 20.22
C THR A 12 13.37 -66.91 20.75
N LEU A 13 13.76 -66.05 21.69
CA LEU A 13 12.92 -64.95 22.16
C LEU A 13 12.55 -64.08 20.96
N ALA A 14 11.26 -64.02 20.62
CA ALA A 14 10.74 -63.15 19.58
C ALA A 14 11.11 -61.68 19.89
N PRO A 15 11.48 -60.87 18.89
CA PRO A 15 11.79 -59.47 19.11
C PRO A 15 10.54 -58.72 19.60
N PRO A 16 10.71 -57.70 20.46
CA PRO A 16 9.59 -56.97 21.04
C PRO A 16 8.75 -56.31 19.93
N LEU A 17 7.42 -56.47 20.03
CA LEU A 17 6.39 -56.13 19.05
C LEU A 17 6.20 -54.61 18.81
N ALA A 18 7.23 -53.79 19.02
CA ALA A 18 7.16 -52.33 18.90
C ALA A 18 8.46 -51.72 18.36
N ALA A 19 9.11 -52.38 17.39
CA ALA A 19 10.14 -51.76 16.57
C ALA A 19 9.49 -51.09 15.35
N GLY A 20 9.60 -49.76 15.25
CA GLY A 20 9.30 -49.06 14.00
C GLY A 20 10.23 -49.53 12.87
N PRO A 21 9.89 -49.29 11.59
CA PRO A 21 10.67 -49.80 10.46
C PRO A 21 12.14 -49.36 10.57
N GLY A 22 13.02 -50.32 10.88
CA GLY A 22 14.46 -50.08 11.07
C GLY A 22 15.02 -50.24 12.50
N GLY A 23 14.22 -50.58 13.52
CA GLY A 23 14.75 -51.02 14.81
C GLY A 23 15.39 -49.95 15.71
N HIS A 24 15.17 -48.66 15.45
CA HIS A 24 15.63 -47.57 16.32
C HIS A 24 14.54 -47.10 17.29
N THR A 25 14.83 -47.08 18.60
CA THR A 25 13.95 -46.58 19.68
C THR A 25 13.99 -45.05 19.81
N GLN A 26 13.79 -44.34 18.70
CA GLN A 26 13.55 -42.90 18.74
C GLN A 26 12.06 -42.65 18.49
N ARG A 27 11.40 -42.04 19.48
CA ARG A 27 9.97 -41.73 19.46
C ARG A 27 9.73 -40.62 18.41
N LEU A 28 9.43 -41.02 17.17
CA LEU A 28 9.04 -40.13 16.08
C LEU A 28 7.72 -39.44 16.44
N LEU A 29 7.79 -38.35 17.21
CA LEU A 29 6.59 -37.69 17.72
C LEU A 29 5.82 -36.91 16.66
N THR A 30 6.43 -36.59 15.51
CA THR A 30 5.72 -36.24 14.28
C THR A 30 6.71 -36.28 13.12
N VAL A 31 6.56 -37.22 12.18
CA VAL A 31 7.11 -37.01 10.83
C VAL A 31 6.26 -35.92 10.20
N VAL A 32 6.71 -34.66 10.33
CA VAL A 32 6.16 -33.55 9.57
C VAL A 32 6.66 -33.72 8.14
N LYS A 33 5.72 -33.89 7.20
CA LYS A 33 6.00 -33.99 5.77
C LYS A 33 6.77 -32.74 5.33
N SER A 34 8.07 -32.92 5.09
CA SER A 34 9.02 -31.85 4.74
C SER A 34 8.62 -31.03 3.50
N GLY A 35 7.71 -31.56 2.67
CA GLY A 35 7.23 -30.90 1.44
C GLY A 35 6.46 -29.59 1.65
N SER A 36 6.12 -29.20 2.89
CA SER A 36 5.42 -27.94 3.18
C SER A 36 6.27 -26.90 3.93
N ILE A 37 7.44 -27.25 4.48
CA ILE A 37 8.28 -26.33 5.26
C ILE A 37 9.39 -25.67 4.42
N GLN A 38 9.61 -26.15 3.19
CA GLN A 38 10.65 -25.64 2.30
C GLN A 38 10.16 -25.18 0.93
N ASP A 39 9.04 -24.46 0.87
CA ASP A 39 8.86 -23.54 -0.26
C ASP A 39 9.57 -22.21 0.03
N ILE A 40 10.89 -22.27 0.25
CA ILE A 40 11.78 -21.08 0.35
C ILE A 40 12.35 -20.78 -1.04
N LYS A 41 11.55 -20.92 -2.09
CA LYS A 41 11.95 -20.44 -3.40
C LYS A 41 10.82 -19.62 -3.97
N SER A 42 10.73 -18.37 -3.47
CA SER A 42 10.42 -17.27 -4.38
C SER A 42 11.23 -17.54 -5.65
N ASN A 43 10.58 -17.62 -6.82
CA ASN A 43 11.25 -17.73 -8.11
C ASN A 43 12.59 -17.02 -8.03
N THR A 44 13.70 -17.69 -8.38
CA THR A 44 15.02 -17.04 -8.38
C THR A 44 14.99 -15.99 -9.48
N VAL A 45 14.42 -14.83 -9.15
CA VAL A 45 14.50 -13.62 -9.93
C VAL A 45 15.98 -13.32 -9.99
N ASP A 46 16.47 -13.12 -11.21
CA ASP A 46 17.85 -12.74 -11.45
C ASP A 46 18.13 -11.43 -10.69
N LYS A 47 18.91 -11.55 -9.61
CA LYS A 47 19.21 -10.41 -8.73
C LYS A 47 20.49 -9.77 -9.23
N VAL A 48 20.35 -8.61 -9.85
CA VAL A 48 21.49 -7.78 -10.23
C VAL A 48 22.00 -6.98 -9.03
N HIS A 49 23.30 -6.71 -9.01
CA HIS A 49 23.89 -5.85 -7.98
C HIS A 49 23.33 -4.41 -8.09
N THR A 50 22.94 -3.84 -6.96
CA THR A 50 22.44 -2.47 -6.82
C THR A 50 23.39 -1.45 -7.44
N TRP A 51 24.69 -1.69 -7.27
CA TRP A 51 25.76 -0.96 -7.93
C TRP A 51 26.29 -1.81 -9.10
N PRO A 52 26.42 -1.28 -10.33
CA PRO A 52 26.08 0.07 -10.78
C PRO A 52 24.64 0.24 -11.30
N HIS A 53 23.89 -0.84 -11.51
CA HIS A 53 22.68 -0.84 -12.35
C HIS A 53 21.53 0.02 -11.79
N LEU A 54 21.14 -0.19 -10.52
CA LEU A 54 20.05 0.57 -9.90
C LEU A 54 20.48 2.00 -9.57
N LEU A 55 21.69 2.16 -9.01
CA LEU A 55 22.19 3.47 -8.61
C LEU A 55 22.32 4.43 -9.81
N ALA A 56 22.78 3.94 -10.96
CA ALA A 56 22.87 4.75 -12.17
C ALA A 56 21.48 5.22 -12.64
N ALA A 57 20.48 4.33 -12.67
CA ALA A 57 19.13 4.66 -13.09
C ALA A 57 18.46 5.69 -12.15
N GLU A 58 18.58 5.49 -10.84
CA GLU A 58 18.03 6.43 -9.84
C GLU A 58 18.74 7.79 -9.91
N PHE A 59 20.06 7.81 -10.05
CA PHE A 59 20.82 9.05 -10.18
C PHE A 59 20.46 9.81 -11.47
N THR A 60 20.29 9.11 -12.60
CA THR A 60 19.79 9.72 -13.84
C THR A 60 18.38 10.27 -13.67
N ALA A 61 17.46 9.55 -13.02
CA ALA A 61 16.12 10.04 -12.75
C ALA A 61 16.13 11.29 -11.84
N ALA A 62 16.99 11.31 -10.82
CA ALA A 62 17.16 12.47 -9.93
C ALA A 62 17.70 13.69 -10.67
N LEU A 63 18.72 13.52 -11.53
CA LEU A 63 19.24 14.60 -12.38
C LEU A 63 18.17 15.09 -13.36
N PHE A 64 17.41 14.19 -13.96
CA PHE A 64 16.33 14.54 -14.88
C PHE A 64 15.23 15.37 -14.20
N ILE A 65 14.74 14.94 -13.04
CA ILE A 65 13.72 15.69 -12.27
C ILE A 65 14.27 17.06 -11.85
N THR A 66 15.53 17.11 -11.40
CA THR A 66 16.18 18.38 -11.01
C THR A 66 16.29 19.34 -12.19
N ALA A 67 16.76 18.85 -13.34
CA ALA A 67 16.86 19.66 -14.56
C ALA A 67 15.47 20.11 -15.04
N PHE A 68 14.48 19.22 -15.02
CA PHE A 68 13.09 19.55 -15.37
C PHE A 68 12.54 20.67 -14.49
N LEU A 69 12.69 20.58 -13.16
CA LEU A 69 12.22 21.61 -12.23
C LEU A 69 12.95 22.94 -12.42
N LEU A 70 14.26 22.93 -12.66
CA LEU A 70 15.03 24.15 -12.93
C LEU A 70 14.60 24.82 -14.24
N ILE A 71 14.45 24.05 -15.31
CA ILE A 71 13.99 24.58 -16.61
C ILE A 71 12.56 25.12 -16.47
N PHE A 72 11.66 24.38 -15.83
CA PHE A 72 10.28 24.82 -15.59
C PHE A 72 10.23 26.12 -14.78
N SER A 73 11.06 26.25 -13.75
CA SER A 73 11.14 27.46 -12.92
C SER A 73 11.62 28.71 -13.67
N ILE A 74 12.36 28.57 -14.78
CA ILE A 74 12.76 29.71 -15.61
C ILE A 74 11.55 30.28 -16.37
N PHE A 75 10.62 29.42 -16.79
CA PHE A 75 9.46 29.83 -17.59
C PHE A 75 8.22 30.18 -16.75
N VAL A 76 8.07 29.57 -15.58
CA VAL A 76 6.88 29.72 -14.73
C VAL A 76 7.27 30.39 -13.41
N ASN A 77 6.95 31.67 -13.27
CA ASN A 77 7.13 32.40 -12.02
C ASN A 77 6.07 32.00 -11.00
N ALA A 78 6.50 31.77 -9.76
CA ALA A 78 5.58 31.51 -8.66
C ALA A 78 4.77 32.77 -8.33
N PRO A 79 3.43 32.72 -8.29
CA PRO A 79 2.61 33.80 -7.80
C PRO A 79 2.77 33.88 -6.27
N LEU A 80 3.63 34.80 -5.81
CA LEU A 80 3.84 35.07 -4.40
C LEU A 80 2.88 36.18 -3.94
N LEU A 81 2.15 35.95 -2.86
CA LEU A 81 1.30 36.95 -2.23
C LEU A 81 2.14 37.98 -1.47
N THR A 82 1.51 39.10 -1.09
CA THR A 82 2.11 40.11 -0.21
C THR A 82 2.44 39.53 1.16
N LEU A 83 3.28 40.23 1.93
CA LEU A 83 3.55 39.89 3.32
C LEU A 83 2.23 39.75 4.10
N ALA A 84 2.20 38.79 5.03
CA ALA A 84 1.00 38.47 5.79
C ALA A 84 0.52 39.68 6.62
N ASP A 85 -0.76 40.03 6.46
CA ASP A 85 -1.45 41.03 7.26
C ASP A 85 -2.57 40.34 8.06
N PHE A 86 -2.58 40.53 9.38
CA PHE A 86 -3.61 39.96 10.25
C PHE A 86 -4.98 40.65 10.07
N ASN A 87 -5.02 41.88 9.55
CA ASN A 87 -6.26 42.63 9.35
C ASN A 87 -6.91 42.38 7.97
N ASN A 88 -6.22 41.69 7.07
CA ASN A 88 -6.72 41.42 5.72
C ASN A 88 -6.62 39.92 5.39
N THR A 89 -7.77 39.26 5.22
CA THR A 89 -7.81 37.88 4.72
C THR A 89 -7.95 37.91 3.19
N PRO A 90 -7.00 37.33 2.44
CA PRO A 90 -7.10 37.23 0.99
C PRO A 90 -8.41 36.54 0.58
N ASN A 91 -9.11 37.12 -0.38
CA ASN A 91 -10.35 36.55 -0.91
C ASN A 91 -10.20 36.37 -2.42
N PRO A 92 -10.18 35.14 -2.95
CA PRO A 92 -10.42 33.84 -2.29
C PRO A 92 -9.18 33.20 -1.64
N ALA A 93 -9.30 32.74 -0.40
CA ALA A 93 -8.26 31.95 0.26
C ALA A 93 -8.30 30.48 -0.23
N LYS A 94 -7.68 30.19 -1.38
CA LYS A 94 -7.51 28.80 -1.85
C LYS A 94 -6.29 28.16 -1.18
N ALA A 95 -6.45 26.92 -0.71
CA ALA A 95 -5.38 26.12 -0.16
C ALA A 95 -4.43 25.61 -1.27
N PRO A 96 -3.23 25.12 -0.93
CA PRO A 96 -2.37 24.42 -1.88
C PRO A 96 -3.11 23.26 -2.57
N TRP A 97 -2.74 22.96 -3.82
CA TRP A 97 -3.47 22.01 -4.69
C TRP A 97 -3.71 20.62 -4.09
N TYR A 98 -2.79 20.12 -3.27
CA TYR A 98 -2.90 18.84 -2.57
C TYR A 98 -3.92 18.85 -1.40
N PHE A 99 -4.33 20.04 -0.94
CA PHE A 99 -5.38 20.23 0.07
C PHE A 99 -6.69 20.77 -0.48
N LEU A 100 -6.76 21.14 -1.77
CA LEU A 100 -7.98 21.68 -2.38
C LEU A 100 -9.18 20.71 -2.26
N GLY A 101 -8.96 19.41 -2.50
CA GLY A 101 -10.02 18.42 -2.31
C GLY A 101 -10.53 18.34 -0.86
N LEU A 102 -9.65 18.55 0.12
CA LEU A 102 -10.04 18.59 1.55
C LEU A 102 -10.76 19.89 1.88
N GLN A 103 -10.31 21.02 1.33
CA GLN A 103 -10.94 22.32 1.51
C GLN A 103 -12.38 22.31 0.98
N GLU A 104 -12.60 21.69 -0.17
CA GLU A 104 -13.95 21.53 -0.72
C GLU A 104 -14.88 20.82 0.25
N LEU A 105 -14.38 19.75 0.87
CA LEU A 105 -15.13 18.96 1.82
C LEU A 105 -15.40 19.72 3.13
N LEU A 106 -14.47 20.60 3.56
CA LEU A 106 -14.66 21.53 4.68
C LEU A 106 -15.76 22.58 4.43
N THR A 107 -16.09 22.88 3.18
CA THR A 107 -17.18 23.83 2.88
C THR A 107 -18.56 23.20 2.96
N MET A 108 -18.64 21.87 2.85
CA MET A 108 -19.91 21.13 2.87
C MET A 108 -20.23 20.55 4.24
N PHE A 109 -19.22 20.19 5.03
CA PHE A 109 -19.40 19.50 6.32
C PHE A 109 -18.73 20.25 7.47
N HIS A 110 -19.17 19.94 8.69
CA HIS A 110 -18.53 20.46 9.90
C HIS A 110 -17.02 20.08 9.93
N PRO A 111 -16.11 20.99 10.34
CA PRO A 111 -14.66 20.78 10.24
C PRO A 111 -14.14 19.47 10.85
N MET A 112 -14.75 19.00 11.93
CA MET A 112 -14.39 17.73 12.56
C MET A 112 -14.71 16.51 11.67
N ILE A 113 -15.86 16.51 11.01
CA ILE A 113 -16.26 15.41 10.13
C ILE A 113 -15.39 15.43 8.87
N ALA A 114 -15.21 16.63 8.33
CA ALA A 114 -14.50 16.86 7.09
C ALA A 114 -12.99 16.60 7.17
N GLY A 115 -12.32 17.19 8.16
CA GLY A 115 -10.87 17.13 8.29
C GLY A 115 -10.35 15.91 9.03
N VAL A 116 -11.15 15.32 9.94
CA VAL A 116 -10.69 14.24 10.83
C VAL A 116 -11.43 12.94 10.56
N THR A 117 -12.76 12.93 10.61
CA THR A 117 -13.53 11.68 10.52
C THR A 117 -13.41 11.02 9.15
N ILE A 118 -13.67 11.73 8.05
CA ILE A 118 -13.66 11.15 6.69
C ILE A 118 -12.25 10.67 6.30
N PRO A 119 -11.18 11.49 6.41
CA PRO A 119 -9.82 11.01 6.16
C PRO A 119 -9.40 9.89 7.11
N GLY A 120 -9.83 9.95 8.38
CA GLY A 120 -9.55 8.92 9.38
C GLY A 120 -10.19 7.58 9.05
N VAL A 121 -11.43 7.57 8.56
CA VAL A 121 -12.11 6.34 8.10
C VAL A 121 -11.40 5.76 6.88
N VAL A 122 -11.00 6.59 5.91
CA VAL A 122 -10.23 6.15 4.75
C VAL A 122 -8.91 5.51 5.17
N LEU A 123 -8.17 6.16 6.08
CA LEU A 123 -6.91 5.64 6.59
C LEU A 123 -7.13 4.31 7.34
N GLY A 124 -8.19 4.22 8.14
CA GLY A 124 -8.61 2.98 8.79
C GLY A 124 -8.90 1.86 7.80
N LEU A 125 -9.65 2.14 6.73
CA LEU A 125 -9.89 1.19 5.64
C LEU A 125 -8.58 0.77 4.95
N LEU A 126 -7.62 1.68 4.79
CA LEU A 126 -6.32 1.38 4.21
C LEU A 126 -5.46 0.48 5.12
N ILE A 127 -5.52 0.69 6.44
CA ILE A 127 -4.90 -0.21 7.43
C ILE A 127 -5.57 -1.59 7.42
N LEU A 128 -6.89 -1.64 7.20
CA LEU A 128 -7.63 -2.89 7.10
C LEU A 128 -7.47 -3.58 5.73
N ALA A 129 -7.00 -2.87 4.69
CA ALA A 129 -6.83 -3.40 3.34
C ALA A 129 -6.10 -4.76 3.26
N PRO A 130 -4.94 -4.99 3.94
CA PRO A 130 -4.28 -6.30 3.92
C PRO A 130 -5.11 -7.43 4.57
N TYR A 131 -6.04 -7.11 5.47
CA TYR A 131 -6.87 -8.12 6.14
C TYR A 131 -8.13 -8.47 5.35
N VAL A 132 -8.67 -7.50 4.61
CA VAL A 132 -9.84 -7.68 3.73
C VAL A 132 -9.42 -8.31 2.39
N ASP A 133 -8.24 -7.98 1.87
CA ASP A 133 -7.71 -8.55 0.64
C ASP A 133 -6.82 -9.77 0.89
N ARG A 134 -7.43 -10.93 1.08
CA ARG A 134 -6.73 -12.21 1.28
C ARG A 134 -6.42 -12.94 -0.01
N ASN A 135 -6.37 -12.25 -1.15
CA ASN A 135 -6.14 -12.92 -2.43
C ASN A 135 -4.69 -13.47 -2.50
N PRO A 136 -4.49 -14.77 -2.78
CA PRO A 136 -3.15 -15.35 -2.89
C PRO A 136 -2.35 -14.83 -4.10
N SER A 137 -3.03 -14.27 -5.12
CA SER A 137 -2.39 -13.66 -6.28
C SER A 137 -2.23 -12.14 -6.12
N LYS A 138 -1.05 -11.63 -6.48
CA LYS A 138 -0.74 -10.19 -6.49
C LYS A 138 -1.10 -9.49 -7.80
N LYS A 139 -1.60 -10.22 -8.80
CA LYS A 139 -1.93 -9.65 -10.11
C LYS A 139 -3.11 -8.67 -9.98
N PRO A 140 -3.06 -7.49 -10.62
CA PRO A 140 -4.17 -6.53 -10.59
C PRO A 140 -5.50 -7.11 -11.09
N GLU A 141 -5.42 -8.02 -12.07
CA GLU A 141 -6.56 -8.70 -12.69
C GLU A 141 -7.34 -9.58 -11.72
N ASP A 142 -6.68 -10.11 -10.69
CA ASP A 142 -7.32 -11.00 -9.71
C ASP A 142 -7.91 -10.20 -8.53
N ARG A 143 -7.61 -8.90 -8.42
CA ARG A 143 -7.99 -8.02 -7.31
C ARG A 143 -8.98 -6.92 -7.73
N LYS A 144 -9.86 -7.22 -8.71
CA LYS A 144 -10.78 -6.24 -9.33
C LYS A 144 -11.63 -5.47 -8.32
N PHE A 145 -12.08 -6.11 -7.24
CA PHE A 145 -12.85 -5.44 -6.19
C PHE A 145 -12.04 -4.37 -5.46
N MET A 146 -10.85 -4.71 -4.98
CA MET A 146 -9.99 -3.77 -4.26
C MET A 146 -9.44 -2.67 -5.18
N VAL A 147 -9.07 -3.02 -6.41
CA VAL A 147 -8.64 -2.04 -7.42
C VAL A 147 -9.77 -1.07 -7.74
N SER A 148 -10.99 -1.54 -8.00
CA SER A 148 -12.13 -0.65 -8.28
C SER A 148 -12.49 0.25 -7.09
N LEU A 149 -12.46 -0.27 -5.86
CA LEU A 149 -12.67 0.53 -4.65
C LEU A 149 -11.60 1.62 -4.51
N PHE A 150 -10.32 1.29 -4.73
CA PHE A 150 -9.24 2.26 -4.70
C PHE A 150 -9.35 3.28 -5.83
N THR A 151 -9.76 2.86 -7.03
CA THR A 151 -10.02 3.78 -8.15
C THR A 151 -11.17 4.73 -7.82
N ILE A 152 -12.28 4.26 -7.24
CA ILE A 152 -13.39 5.13 -6.80
C ILE A 152 -12.89 6.13 -5.76
N HIS A 153 -12.07 5.69 -4.82
CA HIS A 153 -11.45 6.57 -3.83
C HIS A 153 -10.59 7.67 -4.49
N LEU A 154 -9.73 7.32 -5.45
CA LEU A 154 -8.93 8.32 -6.19
C LEU A 154 -9.80 9.26 -7.03
N MET A 155 -10.84 8.74 -7.69
CA MET A 155 -11.76 9.56 -8.49
C MET A 155 -12.57 10.52 -7.64
N PHE A 156 -13.01 10.10 -6.44
CA PHE A 156 -13.66 10.98 -5.49
C PHE A 156 -12.77 12.18 -5.11
N TRP A 157 -11.51 11.94 -4.75
CA TRP A 157 -10.56 13.00 -4.41
C TRP A 157 -10.17 13.87 -5.62
N ALA A 158 -10.03 13.27 -6.80
CA ALA A 158 -9.75 14.00 -8.03
C ALA A 158 -10.91 14.96 -8.38
N VAL A 159 -12.16 14.48 -8.30
CA VAL A 159 -13.34 15.31 -8.57
C VAL A 159 -13.43 16.48 -7.59
N LEU A 160 -13.25 16.24 -6.28
CA LEU A 160 -13.24 17.33 -5.30
C LEU A 160 -12.14 18.36 -5.59
N THR A 161 -10.94 17.90 -5.96
CA THR A 161 -9.82 18.79 -6.31
C THR A 161 -10.13 19.63 -7.56
N ILE A 162 -10.74 19.02 -8.59
CA ILE A 162 -11.15 19.72 -9.81
C ILE A 162 -12.25 20.75 -9.51
N VAL A 163 -13.29 20.36 -8.77
CA VAL A 163 -14.39 21.27 -8.38
C VAL A 163 -13.82 22.44 -7.58
N SER A 164 -12.96 22.17 -6.59
CA SER A 164 -12.33 23.21 -5.79
C SER A 164 -11.43 24.14 -6.61
N SER A 165 -10.74 23.63 -7.62
CA SER A 165 -9.79 24.41 -8.42
C SER A 165 -10.52 25.40 -9.33
N PHE A 166 -11.53 24.92 -10.05
CA PHE A 166 -12.15 25.64 -11.18
C PHE A 166 -13.50 26.28 -10.86
N PHE A 167 -14.28 25.74 -9.91
CA PHE A 167 -15.66 26.18 -9.65
C PHE A 167 -15.78 27.06 -8.39
N ARG A 168 -14.66 27.40 -7.75
CA ARG A 168 -14.62 28.24 -6.54
C ARG A 168 -14.12 29.64 -6.85
N GLY A 169 -15.05 30.59 -6.70
CA GLY A 169 -14.85 32.03 -6.93
C GLY A 169 -14.79 32.86 -5.64
N PRO A 170 -15.08 34.17 -5.71
CA PRO A 170 -15.04 35.08 -4.55
C PRO A 170 -15.93 34.61 -3.40
N GLY A 171 -15.37 34.65 -2.18
CA GLY A 171 -16.01 34.13 -0.97
C GLY A 171 -16.10 32.60 -0.92
N PHE A 172 -15.35 31.90 -1.79
CA PHE A 172 -15.45 30.45 -2.01
C PHE A 172 -16.84 29.99 -2.47
N ASN A 173 -17.63 30.90 -3.04
CA ASN A 173 -18.94 30.56 -3.62
C ASN A 173 -18.77 29.76 -4.92
N PHE A 174 -19.80 28.98 -5.25
CA PHE A 174 -19.85 28.26 -6.51
C PHE A 174 -20.05 29.26 -7.66
N THR A 175 -19.11 29.30 -8.60
CA THR A 175 -19.16 30.15 -9.80
C THR A 175 -18.85 29.31 -11.03
N MET A 176 -19.48 29.64 -12.16
CA MET A 176 -19.20 28.91 -13.39
C MET A 176 -17.83 29.32 -13.94
N PRO A 177 -17.01 28.37 -14.43
CA PRO A 177 -15.62 28.66 -14.82
C PRO A 177 -15.50 29.62 -16.01
N TRP A 178 -16.55 29.76 -16.82
CA TRP A 178 -16.58 30.71 -17.94
C TRP A 178 -16.92 32.16 -17.52
N ASP A 179 -17.42 32.39 -16.30
CA ASP A 179 -17.72 33.74 -15.80
C ASP A 179 -16.44 34.48 -15.35
N THR A 180 -15.46 33.75 -14.80
CA THR A 180 -14.17 34.30 -14.32
C THR A 180 -13.04 34.25 -15.37
N GLY A 181 -13.21 33.52 -16.47
CA GLY A 181 -12.17 33.28 -17.48
C GLY A 181 -10.98 32.48 -16.95
N LEU A 182 -10.10 31.98 -17.84
CA LEU A 182 -8.90 31.22 -17.45
C LEU A 182 -7.92 32.02 -16.58
N THR A 183 -7.89 33.35 -16.75
CA THR A 183 -7.03 34.25 -15.98
C THR A 183 -7.53 34.44 -14.55
N GLY A 184 -8.84 34.44 -14.28
CA GLY A 184 -9.37 34.59 -12.92
C GLY A 184 -9.15 33.37 -12.01
N ILE A 185 -8.82 32.20 -12.58
CA ILE A 185 -8.74 30.93 -11.84
C ILE A 185 -7.40 30.75 -11.13
N PHE A 186 -6.33 31.27 -11.73
CA PHE A 186 -4.94 31.09 -11.29
C PHE A 186 -4.31 32.33 -10.65
N HIS A 187 -5.01 33.47 -10.65
CA HIS A 187 -4.62 34.63 -9.84
C HIS A 187 -5.16 34.44 -8.42
N LEU A 188 -4.25 34.06 -7.51
CA LEU A 188 -4.44 34.00 -6.06
C LEU A 188 -4.05 35.35 -5.42
#